data_AF-A0A7X6Z7I0-F1
#
_entry.id   AF-A0A7X6Z7I0-F1
#
_cell.length_a   1.000
_cell.length_b   1.000
_cell.length_c   1.000
_cell.angle_alpha   90.00
_cell.angle_beta   90.00
_cell.angle_gamma   90.00
#
_symmetry.space_group_name_H-M   'P 1'
#
loop_
_entity.id
_entity.type
_entity.pdbx_description
1 polymer ?
#
loop_
_entity_poly.entity_id
_entity_poly.type
_entity_poly.pdbx_seq_one_letter_code
_entity_poly.pdbx_strand_id
1 'polypeptide(L)' 'MLERIEIHDFALIENIVMEPGRGLLVLTGETGAGKSILIDAISALSGG' A
#
# COMPACT_ATOMS: atom_id res chain seq x y z
N MET A 1 -15.51 3.42 -3.02
CA MET A 1 -14.66 2.20 -3.14
C MET A 1 -13.27 2.68 -3.46
N LEU A 2 -12.21 2.06 -2.93
CA LEU A 2 -10.84 2.43 -3.29
C LEU A 2 -10.58 2.01 -4.75
N GLU A 3 -10.35 2.99 -5.63
CA GLU A 3 -10.17 2.73 -7.07
C GLU A 3 -8.70 2.62 -7.45
N ARG A 4 -7.87 3.49 -6.87
CA ARG A 4 -6.44 3.60 -7.16
C ARG A 4 -5.70 4.14 -5.95
N ILE A 5 -4.51 3.60 -5.71
CA ILE A 5 -3.56 4.09 -4.72
C ILE A 5 -2.24 4.32 -5.45
N GLU A 6 -1.68 5.50 -5.26
CA GLU A 6 -0.34 5.85 -5.72
C GLU A 6 0.49 6.29 -4.53
N ILE A 7 1.67 5.71 -4.40
CA ILE A 7 2.63 6.00 -3.34
C ILE A 7 3.91 6.44 -4.01
N HIS A 8 4.39 7.64 -3.67
CA HIS A 8 5.63 8.22 -4.18
C HIS A 8 6.50 8.62 -3.00
N ASP A 9 7.79 8.29 -3.06
CA ASP A 9 8.82 8.71 -2.09
C ASP A 9 8.44 8.48 -0.61
N PHE A 10 7.88 7.30 -0.28
CA PHE A 10 7.43 6.95 1.07
C PHE A 10 8.30 5.85 1.69
N ALA A 11 9.10 6.21 2.69
CA ALA A 11 10.11 5.32 3.31
C ALA A 11 11.03 4.68 2.25
N LEU A 12 10.91 3.36 2.02
CA LEU A 12 11.70 2.63 1.00
C LEU A 12 10.95 2.47 -0.34
N ILE A 13 9.72 2.97 -0.44
CA ILE A 13 8.92 2.90 -1.67
C ILE A 13 9.24 4.14 -2.52
N GLU A 14 9.92 3.92 -3.65
CA GLU A 14 10.14 4.99 -4.65
C GLU A 14 8.84 5.33 -5.38
N ASN A 15 8.20 4.31 -5.99
CA ASN A 15 6.93 4.47 -6.68
C ASN A 15 6.15 3.15 -6.68
N ILE A 16 4.91 3.18 -6.20
CA ILE A 16 3.94 2.09 -6.35
C ILE A 16 2.63 2.64 -6.86
N VAL A 17 2.07 1.92 -7.82
CA VAL A 17 0.72 2.13 -8.34
C VAL A 17 -0.06 0.84 -8.19
N MET A 18 -1.22 0.90 -7.54
CA MET A 18 -2.09 -0.25 -7.37
C MET A 18 -3.56 0.14 -7.54
N GLU A 19 -4.34 -0.78 -8.11
CA GLU A 19 -5.78 -0.62 -8.36
C GLU A 19 -6.50 -1.75 -7.62
N PRO A 20 -6.98 -1.51 -6.39
CA PRO A 20 -7.62 -2.55 -5.59
C PRO A 20 -8.86 -3.10 -6.29
N GLY A 21 -8.92 -4.43 -6.41
CA GLY A 21 -10.12 -5.12 -6.87
C GLY A 21 -11.25 -5.06 -5.85
N ARG A 22 -12.43 -5.53 -6.26
CA ARG A 22 -13.56 -5.71 -5.33
C ARG A 22 -13.26 -6.85 -4.35
N GLY A 23 -13.77 -6.71 -3.13
CA GLY A 23 -13.66 -7.74 -2.09
C GLY A 23 -12.43 -7.54 -1.20
N LEU A 24 -11.81 -8.65 -0.79
CA LEU A 24 -10.67 -8.64 0.11
C LEU A 24 -9.36 -8.57 -0.68
N LEU A 25 -8.58 -7.51 -0.47
CA LEU A 25 -7.21 -7.43 -0.92
C LEU A 25 -6.29 -8.12 0.11
N VAL A 26 -5.57 -9.16 -0.33
CA VAL A 26 -4.59 -9.87 0.51
C VAL A 26 -3.19 -9.50 0.07
N LEU A 27 -2.38 -8.96 0.99
CA LEU A 27 -0.98 -8.64 0.75
C LEU A 27 -0.10 -9.74 1.36
N THR A 28 0.74 -10.37 0.53
CA THR A 28 1.62 -11.48 0.93
C THR A 28 3.09 -11.19 0.57
N GLY A 29 4.00 -12.05 1.00
CA GLY A 29 5.43 -11.97 0.69
C GLY A 29 6.29 -12.33 1.89
N GLU A 30 7.60 -12.24 1.74
CA GLU A 30 8.57 -12.54 2.79
C GLU A 30 8.72 -11.37 3.80
N THR A 31 9.52 -11.61 4.84
CA THR A 31 9.98 -10.55 5.75
C THR A 31 10.87 -9.56 4.99
N GLY A 32 10.64 -8.26 5.18
CA GLY A 32 11.40 -7.22 4.49
C GLY A 32 10.91 -6.89 3.08
N ALA A 33 9.91 -7.61 2.55
CA ALA A 33 9.32 -7.33 1.22
C ALA A 33 8.51 -6.02 1.14
N GLY A 34 8.55 -5.16 2.16
CA GLY A 34 7.89 -3.84 2.15
C GLY A 34 6.39 -3.82 2.51
N LYS A 35 5.79 -4.96 2.90
CA LYS A 35 4.36 -5.04 3.26
C LYS A 35 3.93 -4.03 4.33
N SER A 36 4.68 -3.93 5.44
CA SER A 36 4.32 -3.01 6.53
C SER A 36 4.36 -1.56 6.07
N ILE A 37 5.35 -1.18 5.26
CA ILE A 37 5.47 0.18 4.71
C ILE A 37 4.25 0.53 3.87
N LEU A 38 3.76 -0.41 3.05
CA LEU A 38 2.56 -0.20 2.25
C LEU A 38 1.30 -0.04 3.13
N ILE A 39 1.19 -0.81 4.21
CA ILE A 39 0.09 -0.65 5.18
C ILE A 39 0.17 0.69 5.91
N ASP A 40 1.37 1.14 6.29
CA ASP A 40 1.57 2.43 6.96
C ASP A 40 1.19 3.59 6.02
N ALA A 41 1.57 3.52 4.74
CA ALA A 41 1.18 4.50 3.73
C ALA A 41 -0.35 4.59 3.57
N ILE A 42 -1.02 3.43 3.49
CA ILE A 42 -2.50 3.38 3.41
C ILE A 42 -3.14 3.93 4.70
N SER A 43 -2.56 3.63 5.86
CA SER A 43 -3.05 4.10 7.15
C SER A 43 -2.93 5.62 7.28
N ALA A 44 -1.84 6.20 6.78
CA ALA A 44 -1.64 7.65 6.74
C ALA A 44 -2.74 8.36 5.91
N LEU A 45 -3.17 7.76 4.79
CA LEU A 45 -4.29 8.29 3.98
C LEU A 45 -5.63 8.23 4.71
N SER A 46 -5.82 7.25 5.59
CA SER A 46 -7.03 7.09 6.40
C SER A 46 -7.09 8.06 7.59
N GLY A 47 -6.13 8.98 7.72
CA GLY A 47 -6.03 9.90 8.85
C GLY A 47 -5.50 9.24 10.12
N GLY A 48 -4.53 8.33 9.95
CA GLY A 48 -3.89 7.53 11.00
C GLY A 48 -3.62 8.25 12.33
#